data_AF-A0A7V9IRK5-F1
#
_entry.id   AF-A0A7V9IRK5-F1
#
_cell.length_a   1.000
_cell.length_b   1.000
_cell.length_c   1.000
_cell.angle_alpha   90.00
_cell.angle_beta   90.00
_cell.angle_gamma   90.00
#
_symmetry.space_group_name_H-M   'P 1'
#
loop_
_entity.id
_entity.type
_entity.pdbx_description
1 polymer ?
#
loop_
_entity_poly.entity_id
_entity_poly.type
_entity_poly.pdbx_seq_one_letter_code
_entity_poly.pdbx_strand_id
1 'polypeptide(L)' 'MVIASTEPTHLPASITADARLVWIGAGRPRIELEIVALDIHDAVIHVMPTSLRR' A
#
# COMPACT_ATOMS: atom_id res chain seq x y z
N MET A 1 4.63 4.14 -13.67
CA MET A 1 5.00 2.97 -12.85
C MET A 1 3.70 2.24 -12.52
N VAL A 2 3.56 0.96 -12.90
CA VAL A 2 2.31 0.22 -12.73
C VAL A 2 2.61 -0.99 -11.85
N ILE A 3 1.96 -1.06 -10.68
CA ILE A 3 1.93 -2.32 -9.91
C ILE A 3 0.88 -3.20 -10.58
N ALA A 4 1.29 -4.36 -11.08
CA ALA A 4 0.39 -5.33 -11.72
C ALA A 4 -0.33 -6.21 -10.66
N SER A 5 -0.89 -5.57 -9.63
CA SER A 5 -1.77 -6.21 -8.66
C SER A 5 -3.10 -5.47 -8.70
N THR A 6 -4.17 -6.16 -9.11
CA THR A 6 -5.47 -5.54 -9.37
C THR A 6 -6.37 -5.49 -8.14
N GLU A 7 -6.05 -6.25 -7.09
CA GLU A 7 -6.87 -6.32 -5.87
C GLU A 7 -6.01 -6.01 -4.64
N PRO A 8 -6.30 -4.93 -3.89
CA PRO A 8 -5.65 -4.66 -2.61
C PRO A 8 -6.09 -5.64 -1.53
N THR A 9 -5.19 -5.90 -0.58
CA THR A 9 -5.59 -6.43 0.71
C THR A 9 -6.27 -5.32 1.52
N HIS A 10 -7.51 -5.55 1.92
CA HIS A 10 -8.24 -4.65 2.81
C HIS A 10 -7.86 -4.93 4.27
N LEU A 11 -7.34 -3.92 4.96
CA LEU A 11 -7.06 -3.97 6.39
C LEU A 11 -8.06 -3.07 7.11
N PRO A 12 -8.94 -3.63 7.96
CA PRO A 12 -9.89 -2.82 8.72
C PRO A 12 -9.15 -1.94 9.73
N ALA A 13 -9.82 -0.88 10.18
CA ALA A 13 -9.32 -0.02 11.24
C ALA A 13 -9.07 -0.84 12.52
N SER A 14 -8.03 -0.45 13.26
CA SER A 14 -7.70 -0.97 14.58
C SER A 14 -7.62 0.18 15.59
N ILE A 15 -7.37 -0.15 16.86
CA ILE A 15 -7.20 0.87 17.93
C ILE A 15 -6.05 1.83 17.61
N THR A 16 -5.07 1.42 16.81
CA THR A 16 -3.84 2.17 16.56
C THR A 16 -3.64 2.57 15.09
N ALA A 17 -4.56 2.23 14.20
CA ALA A 17 -4.43 2.54 12.77
C ALA A 17 -5.78 2.63 12.06
N ASP A 18 -5.90 3.56 11.12
CA ASP A 18 -7.06 3.69 10.25
C ASP A 18 -7.19 2.50 9.27
N ALA A 19 -8.40 2.35 8.71
CA ALA A 19 -8.65 1.39 7.64
C ALA A 19 -7.80 1.73 6.41
N ARG A 20 -7.23 0.71 5.78
CA ARG A 20 -6.30 0.89 4.66
C ARG A 20 -6.36 -0.22 3.64
N LEU A 21 -6.10 0.14 2.40
CA LEU A 21 -5.89 -0.77 1.27
C LEU A 21 -4.40 -0.91 1.01
N VAL A 22 -3.92 -2.14 0.88
CA VAL A 22 -2.49 -2.43 0.67
C VAL A 22 -2.29 -3.23 -0.61
N TRP A 23 -1.45 -2.71 -1.51
CA TRP A 23 -0.92 -3.45 -2.66
C TRP A 23 0.56 -3.72 -2.44
N ILE A 24 0.98 -4.98 -2.66
CA ILE A 24 2.39 -5.34 -2.76
C ILE A 24 2.63 -5.89 -4.16
N GLY A 25 3.69 -5.42 -4.82
CA GLY A 25 4.07 -5.99 -6.10
C GLY A 25 5.33 -5.38 -6.70
N ALA A 26 5.76 -5.94 -7.83
CA ALA A 26 6.97 -5.49 -8.50
C ALA A 26 6.77 -4.14 -9.20
N GLY A 27 7.51 -3.13 -8.77
CA GLY A 27 7.76 -1.89 -9.48
C GLY A 27 8.81 -2.04 -10.58
N ARG A 28 8.95 -0.98 -11.41
CA ARG A 28 10.00 -0.88 -12.41
C ARG A 28 10.94 0.28 -12.06
N PRO A 29 12.27 0.07 -12.01
CA PRO A 29 12.99 -1.21 -12.11
C PRO A 29 12.64 -2.15 -10.94
N ARG A 30 12.85 -3.47 -11.12
CA ARG A 30 12.37 -4.67 -10.38
C ARG A 30 12.48 -4.64 -8.84
N ILE A 31 11.96 -3.60 -8.21
CA ILE A 31 11.93 -3.34 -6.77
C ILE A 31 10.52 -3.69 -6.32
N GLU A 32 10.40 -4.47 -5.25
CA GLU A 32 9.09 -4.73 -4.66
C GLU A 32 8.62 -3.47 -3.90
N LEU A 33 7.44 -3.00 -4.25
CA LEU A 33 6.82 -1.80 -3.70
C LEU A 33 5.58 -2.21 -2.92
N GLU A 34 5.37 -1.49 -1.82
CA GLU A 34 4.12 -1.44 -1.10
C GLU A 34 3.44 -0.10 -1.38
N ILE A 35 2.17 -0.16 -1.75
CA ILE A 35 1.28 1.00 -1.79
C ILE A 35 0.26 0.83 -0.69
N VAL A 36 0.11 1.86 0.14
CA VAL A 36 -0.91 1.95 1.18
C VAL A 36 -1.80 3.14 0.88
N ALA A 37 -3.10 2.91 0.70
CA ALA A 37 -4.10 3.97 0.64
C ALA A 37 -4.93 3.96 1.93
N LEU A 38 -5.09 5.12 2.57
CA LEU A 38 -5.99 5.26 3.71
C LEU A 38 -7.44 5.42 3.21
N ASP A 39 -8.36 4.66 3.81
CA ASP A 39 -9.80 4.75 3.52
C ASP A 39 -10.42 5.85 4.40
N ILE A 40 -10.08 7.10 4.07
CA ILE A 40 -10.53 8.31 4.76
C ILE A 40 -11.02 9.34 3.73
N HIS A 41 -11.75 10.37 4.18
CA HIS A 41 -12.35 11.37 3.28
C HIS A 41 -11.32 12.10 2.37
N ASP A 42 -10.09 12.27 2.86
CA ASP A 42 -8.96 12.81 2.09
C ASP A 42 -7.99 11.69 1.72
N ALA A 43 -8.00 11.25 0.46
CA ALA A 43 -7.18 10.11 0.03
C ALA A 43 -5.68 10.39 0.21
N VAL A 44 -5.04 9.69 1.15
CA VAL A 44 -3.58 9.66 1.33
C VAL A 44 -3.03 8.35 0.78
N ILE A 45 -2.06 8.44 -0.13
CA ILE A 45 -1.38 7.29 -0.73
C ILE A 45 0.10 7.34 -0.37
N HIS A 46 0.57 6.31 0.35
CA HIS A 46 1.98 6.09 0.63
C HIS A 46 2.54 5.02 -0.31
N VAL A 47 3.71 5.28 -0.88
CA VAL A 47 4.45 4.31 -1.70
C VAL A 47 5.83 4.14 -1.12
N MET A 48 6.21 2.91 -0.77
CA MET A 48 7.51 2.61 -0.20
C MET A 48 8.07 1.28 -0.73
N PRO A 49 9.39 1.15 -0.94
CA PRO A 49 10.01 -0.16 -1.14
C PRO A 49 9.75 -1.07 0.06
N THR A 50 9.36 -2.32 -0.17
CA THR A 50 9.15 -3.28 0.93
C THR A 50 10.44 -3.54 1.72
N SER A 51 11.60 -3.34 1.11
CA SER A 51 12.91 -3.39 1.77
C SER A 51 13.10 -2.36 2.88
N LEU A 52 12.23 -1.35 2.98
CA LEU A 52 12.25 -0.33 4.04
C LEU A 52 11.26 -0.64 5.18
N ARG A 53 10.47 -1.72 5.10
CA ARG A 53 9.72 -2.22 6.25
C ARG A 53 10.73 -2.66 7.31
N ARG A 54 10.83 -1.90 8.39
CA ARG A 54 11.69 -2.18 9.53
C ARG A 54 10.86 -2.36 10.78
#